data_AF-T0Z0V5-F1
#
_entry.id   AF-T0Z0V5-F1
#
_cell.length_a   1.000
_cell.length_b   1.000
_cell.length_c   1.000
_cell.angle_alpha   90.00
_cell.angle_beta   90.00
_cell.angle_gamma   90.00
#
_symmetry.space_group_name_H-M   'P 1'
#
loop_
_entity.id
_entity.type
_entity.pdbx_description
1 polymer ?
#
loop_
_entity_poly.entity_id
_entity_poly.type
_entity_poly.pdbx_seq_one_letter_code
_entity_poly.pdbx_strand_id
1 'polypeptide(L)'
;YKREIDYHVMITPRAFSDKSAVLEFFQSKGILVSPEALESIMKKGMGSLVTRLLSPEIISSGYISENDVMRLVRGEITIDNNIKEINFDEVRTGSSINDFQSLFRNRYEKLKQIIVTSSKIRSASDIKTAKKVGGTVKLVGMVTDIAETRNGHKRLILEDLDESIDAII
;
A
#
# COMPACT_ATOMS: atom_id res chain seq x y z
N TYR A 1 27.34 -1.33 20.84
CA TYR A 1 27.03 -0.33 19.79
C TYR A 1 26.77 -1.07 18.47
N LYS A 2 25.52 -1.38 18.16
CA LYS A 2 25.09 -1.93 16.87
C LYS A 2 24.39 -0.79 16.13
N ARG A 3 24.96 -0.33 15.02
CA ARG A 3 24.34 0.67 14.14
C ARG A 3 23.25 -0.05 13.34
N GLU A 4 21.98 0.28 13.59
CA GLU A 4 20.90 -0.02 12.66
C GLU A 4 21.09 0.86 11.42
N ILE A 5 21.16 0.22 10.26
CA ILE A 5 21.22 0.89 8.97
C ILE A 5 19.77 1.03 8.52
N ASP A 6 19.28 2.27 8.54
CA ASP A 6 17.93 2.62 8.14
C ASP A 6 17.84 2.63 6.61
N TYR A 7 17.14 1.64 6.03
CA TYR A 7 16.90 1.53 4.58
C TYR A 7 15.59 2.21 4.21
N HIS A 8 15.44 3.51 4.50
CA HIS A 8 14.42 4.35 3.89
C HIS A 8 14.90 4.89 2.54
N VAL A 9 14.89 4.03 1.51
CA VAL A 9 15.02 4.51 0.12
C VAL A 9 13.65 5.02 -0.31
N MET A 10 13.50 6.34 -0.30
CA MET A 10 12.38 7.05 -0.90
C MET A 10 12.40 6.77 -2.41
N ILE A 11 11.64 5.77 -2.86
CA ILE A 11 11.46 5.50 -4.29
C ILE A 11 10.60 6.62 -4.86
N THR A 12 11.25 7.63 -5.44
CA THR A 12 10.55 8.66 -6.20
C THR A 12 10.29 8.13 -7.61
N PRO A 13 9.12 8.39 -8.23
CA PRO A 13 8.82 7.95 -9.61
C PRO A 13 9.83 8.46 -10.66
N ARG A 14 10.58 9.51 -10.34
CA ARG A 14 11.70 10.05 -11.15
C ARG A 14 12.99 9.23 -11.05
N ALA A 15 13.10 8.27 -10.13
CA ALA A 15 14.32 7.50 -9.88
C ALA A 15 14.64 6.47 -10.97
N PHE A 16 13.71 6.17 -11.88
CA PHE A 16 13.88 5.12 -12.89
C PHE A 16 14.01 5.64 -14.33
N SER A 17 14.43 6.90 -14.52
CA SER A 17 14.81 7.43 -15.84
C SER A 17 16.29 7.28 -16.16
N ASP A 18 17.11 6.88 -15.18
CA ASP A 18 18.55 6.68 -15.33
C ASP A 18 18.93 5.20 -15.15
N LYS A 19 19.77 4.71 -16.07
CA LYS A 19 20.29 3.33 -16.09
C LYS A 19 21.06 2.99 -14.82
N SER A 20 21.82 3.96 -14.29
CA SER A 20 22.62 3.77 -13.07
C SER A 20 21.73 3.57 -11.85
N ALA A 21 20.66 4.37 -11.73
CA ALA A 21 19.71 4.26 -10.62
C ALA A 21 18.92 2.95 -10.62
N VAL A 22 18.53 2.45 -11.80
CA VAL A 22 17.88 1.13 -11.93
C VAL A 22 18.84 0.01 -11.49
N LEU A 23 20.11 0.09 -11.89
CA LEU A 23 21.13 -0.89 -11.52
C LEU A 23 21.42 -0.87 -10.01
N GLU A 24 21.62 0.31 -9.43
CA GLU A 24 21.82 0.49 -7.99
C GLU A 24 20.63 -0.02 -7.17
N PHE A 25 19.41 0.18 -7.67
CA PHE A 25 18.21 -0.35 -7.03
C PHE A 25 18.24 -1.87 -6.91
N PHE A 26 18.49 -2.60 -7.99
CA PHE A 26 18.55 -4.07 -7.94
C PHE A 26 19.72 -4.58 -7.10
N GLN A 27 20.89 -3.94 -7.22
CA GLN A 27 22.05 -4.27 -6.39
C GLN A 27 21.79 -4.07 -4.90
N SER A 28 21.09 -2.99 -4.51
CA SER A 28 20.70 -2.74 -3.13
C SER A 28 19.78 -3.83 -2.55
N LYS A 29 19.12 -4.59 -3.42
CA LYS A 29 18.28 -5.75 -3.08
C LYS A 29 19.00 -7.09 -3.21
N GLY A 30 20.29 -7.08 -3.52
CA GLY A 30 21.09 -8.29 -3.73
C GLY A 30 20.78 -9.01 -5.05
N ILE A 31 20.22 -8.30 -6.03
CA ILE A 31 19.80 -8.85 -7.32
C ILE A 31 20.75 -8.34 -8.40
N LEU A 32 21.29 -9.26 -9.18
CA LEU A 32 22.11 -8.96 -10.36
C LEU A 32 21.22 -8.90 -11.60
N VAL A 33 21.57 -8.03 -12.55
CA VAL A 33 20.79 -7.81 -13.78
C VAL A 33 21.71 -7.95 -14.98
N SER A 34 21.30 -8.74 -15.98
CA SER A 34 22.05 -8.85 -17.24
C SER A 34 22.05 -7.50 -17.98
N PRO A 35 23.10 -7.18 -18.74
CA PRO A 35 23.15 -5.95 -19.55
C PRO A 35 21.94 -5.83 -20.49
N GLU A 36 21.52 -6.94 -21.10
CA GLU A 36 20.40 -7.02 -22.05
C GLU A 36 19.05 -6.82 -21.36
N ALA A 37 18.90 -7.35 -20.14
CA ALA A 37 17.74 -7.11 -19.29
C ALA A 37 17.62 -5.64 -18.92
N LEU A 38 18.74 -5.01 -18.54
CA LEU A 38 18.79 -3.59 -18.19
C LEU A 38 18.42 -2.70 -19.38
N GLU A 39 18.95 -2.97 -20.57
CA GLU A 39 18.56 -2.27 -21.80
C GLU A 39 17.07 -2.45 -22.13
N SER A 40 16.55 -3.66 -21.95
CA SER A 40 15.13 -3.97 -22.17
C SER A 40 14.20 -3.21 -21.21
N ILE A 41 14.60 -3.08 -19.94
CA ILE A 41 13.88 -2.30 -18.92
C ILE A 41 13.87 -0.81 -19.30
N MET A 42 15.01 -0.27 -19.73
CA MET A 42 15.16 1.14 -20.12
C MET A 42 14.39 1.49 -21.39
N LYS A 43 14.53 0.68 -22.46
CA LYS A 43 13.95 0.96 -23.78
C LYS A 43 12.42 0.95 -23.77
N LYS A 44 11.82 0.09 -22.95
CA LYS A 44 10.36 -0.07 -22.88
C LYS A 44 9.69 0.86 -21.87
N GLY A 45 10.43 1.81 -21.28
CA GLY A 45 9.89 2.72 -20.27
C GLY A 45 9.40 1.98 -19.02
N MET A 46 9.98 0.80 -18.74
CA MET A 46 9.54 -0.08 -17.64
C MET A 46 10.04 0.38 -16.26
N GLY A 47 10.52 1.62 -16.12
CA GLY A 47 10.91 2.18 -14.83
C GLY A 47 9.81 2.05 -13.76
N SER A 48 8.54 2.19 -14.16
CA SER A 48 7.37 1.97 -13.31
C SER A 48 7.02 0.49 -13.07
N LEU A 49 7.58 -0.43 -13.85
CA LEU A 49 7.35 -1.87 -13.79
C LEU A 49 8.52 -2.65 -13.18
N VAL A 50 9.62 -1.96 -12.81
CA VAL A 50 10.79 -2.49 -12.09
C VAL A 50 10.37 -3.23 -10.82
N THR A 51 9.35 -2.72 -10.14
CA THR A 51 8.80 -3.33 -8.92
C THR A 51 8.15 -4.70 -9.18
N ARG A 52 7.67 -4.97 -10.40
CA ARG A 52 7.09 -6.27 -10.78
C ARG A 52 8.15 -7.34 -11.07
N LEU A 53 9.41 -6.93 -11.28
CA LEU A 53 10.54 -7.85 -11.35
C LEU A 53 11.02 -8.29 -9.96
N LEU A 54 10.44 -7.75 -8.88
CA LEU A 54 10.71 -8.18 -7.51
C LEU A 54 9.76 -9.30 -7.07
N SER A 55 9.33 -10.17 -7.99
CA SER A 55 8.54 -11.34 -7.62
C SER A 55 9.40 -12.28 -6.74
N PRO A 56 8.79 -13.04 -5.80
CA PRO A 56 9.54 -13.94 -4.93
C PRO A 56 10.42 -14.93 -5.70
N GLU A 57 9.98 -15.36 -6.89
CA GLU A 57 10.74 -16.25 -7.76
C GLU A 57 12.04 -15.60 -8.25
N ILE A 58 11.98 -14.34 -8.68
CA ILE A 58 13.15 -13.60 -9.18
C ILE A 58 14.07 -13.16 -8.04
N ILE A 59 13.51 -12.78 -6.90
CA ILE A 59 14.31 -12.51 -5.70
C ILE A 59 15.06 -13.77 -5.28
N SER A 60 14.44 -14.95 -5.37
CA SER A 60 15.08 -16.22 -5.03
C SER A 60 16.19 -16.64 -5.99
N SER A 61 16.09 -16.28 -7.28
CA SER A 61 17.17 -16.53 -8.25
C SER A 61 18.34 -15.56 -8.08
N GLY A 62 18.11 -14.39 -7.49
CA GLY A 62 19.11 -13.33 -7.31
C GLY A 62 19.63 -12.76 -8.63
N TYR A 63 19.02 -13.11 -9.75
CA TYR A 63 19.47 -12.75 -11.10
C TYR A 63 18.28 -12.54 -12.04
N ILE A 64 18.33 -11.43 -12.78
CA ILE A 64 17.34 -11.06 -13.81
C ILE A 64 17.97 -11.17 -15.19
N SER A 65 17.41 -12.03 -16.03
CA SER A 65 17.75 -12.16 -17.45
C SER A 65 16.77 -11.40 -18.34
N GLU A 66 17.13 -11.19 -19.61
CA GLU A 66 16.22 -10.59 -20.60
C GLU A 66 14.92 -11.40 -20.76
N ASN A 67 14.99 -12.72 -20.64
CA ASN A 67 13.81 -13.59 -20.71
C ASN A 67 12.82 -13.32 -19.57
N ASP A 68 13.30 -13.01 -18.36
CA ASP A 68 12.44 -12.70 -17.23
C ASP A 68 11.71 -11.37 -17.46
N VAL A 69 12.41 -10.38 -18.04
CA VAL A 69 11.80 -9.12 -18.47
C VAL A 69 10.77 -9.37 -19.57
N MET A 70 11.04 -10.24 -20.53
CA MET A 70 10.11 -10.55 -21.61
C MET A 70 8.87 -11.31 -21.14
N ARG A 71 9.00 -12.23 -20.17
CA ARG A 71 7.88 -12.88 -19.49
C ARG A 71 7.01 -11.86 -18.75
N LEU A 72 7.64 -10.86 -18.12
CA LEU A 72 6.90 -9.76 -17.48
C LEU A 72 6.11 -8.93 -18.51
N VAL A 73 6.75 -8.55 -19.62
CA VAL A 73 6.10 -7.78 -20.71
C VAL A 73 4.88 -8.52 -21.26
N ARG A 74 4.96 -9.85 -21.36
CA ARG A 74 3.89 -10.72 -21.86
C ARG A 74 2.79 -10.99 -20.83
N GLY A 75 2.95 -10.52 -19.58
CA GLY A 75 1.98 -10.74 -18.50
C GLY A 75 2.02 -12.16 -17.91
N GLU A 76 3.11 -12.90 -18.12
CA GLU A 76 3.28 -14.28 -17.64
C GLU A 76 3.83 -14.36 -16.21
N ILE A 77 4.09 -13.21 -15.57
CA ILE A 77 4.55 -13.10 -14.19
C ILE A 77 3.41 -12.57 -13.33
N THR A 78 2.91 -13.42 -12.44
CA THR A 78 1.90 -13.07 -11.43
C THR A 78 2.57 -12.39 -10.23
N ILE A 79 2.03 -11.24 -9.82
CA ILE A 79 2.57 -10.41 -8.73
C ILE A 79 2.19 -11.04 -7.37
N ASP A 80 3.16 -11.26 -6.48
CA ASP A 80 2.86 -11.50 -5.06
C ASP A 80 2.35 -10.19 -4.41
N ASN A 81 1.18 -10.26 -3.79
CA ASN A 81 0.29 -9.13 -3.50
C ASN A 81 0.71 -8.23 -2.32
N ASN A 82 1.92 -8.37 -1.78
CA ASN A 82 2.25 -7.78 -0.48
C ASN A 82 2.86 -6.36 -0.48
N ILE A 83 3.15 -5.74 -1.63
CA ILE A 83 3.50 -4.31 -1.68
C ILE A 83 2.88 -3.66 -2.92
N LYS A 84 1.83 -2.84 -2.75
CA LYS A 84 1.25 -2.03 -3.83
C LYS A 84 1.32 -0.52 -3.52
N GLU A 85 1.96 0.21 -4.42
CA GLU A 85 1.70 1.63 -4.70
C GLU A 85 0.25 1.78 -5.18
N ILE A 86 -0.52 2.70 -4.59
CA ILE A 86 -1.93 2.88 -4.92
C ILE A 86 -2.02 3.76 -6.18
N ASN A 87 -2.21 3.13 -7.34
CA ASN A 87 -2.58 3.82 -8.57
C ASN A 87 -4.11 3.99 -8.62
N PHE A 88 -4.58 5.23 -8.50
CA PHE A 88 -6.02 5.56 -8.49
C PHE A 88 -6.69 5.46 -9.88
N ASP A 89 -5.92 5.25 -10.96
CA ASP A 89 -6.45 5.15 -12.32
C ASP A 89 -7.03 3.76 -12.68
N GLU A 90 -6.71 2.70 -11.92
CA GLU A 90 -7.27 1.35 -12.09
C GLU A 90 -8.73 1.20 -11.59
N VAL A 91 -9.32 2.25 -10.99
CA VAL A 91 -10.69 2.21 -10.44
C VAL A 91 -11.77 2.32 -11.54
N ARG A 92 -11.43 2.30 -12.84
CA ARG A 92 -12.41 2.52 -13.92
C ARG A 92 -12.89 1.26 -14.65
N THR A 93 -14.23 1.15 -14.68
CA THR A 93 -15.11 0.34 -15.54
C THR A 93 -14.91 -1.18 -15.47
N GLY A 94 -15.58 -1.83 -14.51
CA GLY A 94 -15.68 -3.30 -14.42
C GLY A 94 -15.32 -3.90 -13.06
N SER A 95 -14.88 -3.09 -12.10
CA SER A 95 -14.49 -3.54 -10.77
C SER A 95 -15.66 -4.20 -10.05
N SER A 96 -15.43 -5.40 -9.50
CA SER A 96 -16.45 -6.14 -8.77
C SER A 96 -16.72 -5.49 -7.41
N ILE A 97 -17.89 -5.76 -6.82
CA ILE A 97 -18.21 -5.32 -5.45
C ILE A 97 -17.12 -5.76 -4.46
N ASN A 98 -16.52 -6.94 -4.68
CA ASN A 98 -15.46 -7.47 -3.84
C ASN A 98 -14.16 -6.65 -3.90
N ASP A 99 -13.88 -6.01 -5.04
CA ASP A 99 -12.70 -5.16 -5.21
C ASP A 99 -12.87 -3.86 -4.42
N PHE A 100 -14.08 -3.28 -4.44
CA PHE A 100 -14.40 -2.12 -3.61
C PHE A 100 -14.32 -2.45 -2.12
N GLN A 101 -14.89 -3.58 -1.70
CA GLN A 101 -14.79 -4.03 -0.31
C GLN A 101 -13.34 -4.23 0.11
N SER A 102 -12.53 -4.88 -0.72
CA SER A 102 -11.11 -5.13 -0.45
C SER A 102 -10.32 -3.82 -0.33
N LEU A 103 -10.60 -2.85 -1.20
CA LEU A 103 -10.00 -1.52 -1.14
C LEU A 103 -10.34 -0.78 0.16
N PHE A 104 -11.62 -0.76 0.53
CA PHE A 104 -12.06 -0.11 1.77
C PHE A 104 -11.48 -0.77 3.02
N ARG A 105 -11.47 -2.11 3.07
CA ARG A 105 -10.83 -2.87 4.16
C ARG A 105 -9.34 -2.55 4.27
N ASN A 106 -8.61 -2.58 3.15
CA ASN A 106 -7.18 -2.30 3.13
C ASN A 106 -6.87 -0.87 3.58
N ARG A 107 -7.68 0.10 3.16
CA ARG A 107 -7.57 1.49 3.58
C ARG A 107 -7.79 1.64 5.08
N TYR A 108 -8.86 1.05 5.61
CA TYR A 108 -9.16 1.08 7.04
C TYR A 108 -8.00 0.51 7.87
N GLU A 109 -7.53 -0.70 7.55
CA GLU A 109 -6.46 -1.37 8.29
C GLU A 109 -5.16 -0.56 8.32
N LYS A 110 -4.74 -0.03 7.16
CA LYS A 110 -3.53 0.80 7.07
C LYS A 110 -3.64 2.07 7.90
N LEU A 111 -4.77 2.79 7.79
CA LEU A 111 -4.98 4.03 8.54
C LEU A 111 -5.09 3.75 10.05
N LYS A 112 -5.80 2.68 10.45
CA LYS A 112 -5.89 2.23 11.83
C LYS A 112 -4.51 1.96 12.41
N GLN A 113 -3.66 1.23 11.69
CA GLN A 113 -2.30 0.93 12.13
C GLN A 113 -1.50 2.21 12.38
N ILE A 114 -1.55 3.18 11.45
CA ILE A 114 -0.85 4.47 11.60
C ILE A 114 -1.37 5.24 12.83
N ILE A 115 -2.69 5.33 12.97
CA ILE A 115 -3.33 6.11 14.05
C ILE A 115 -3.06 5.48 15.42
N VAL A 116 -3.19 4.16 15.55
CA VAL A 116 -2.98 3.43 16.82
C VAL A 116 -1.51 3.43 17.24
N THR A 117 -0.58 3.52 16.28
CA THR A 117 0.86 3.65 16.56
C THR A 117 1.17 4.97 17.28
N SER A 118 0.34 6.01 17.08
CA SER A 118 0.46 7.26 17.84
C SER A 118 0.10 7.06 19.32
N SER A 119 0.93 7.58 20.23
CA SER A 119 0.80 7.35 21.68
C SER A 119 -0.54 7.75 22.28
N LYS A 120 -1.25 8.72 21.68
CA LYS A 120 -2.52 9.25 22.17
C LYS A 120 -3.71 8.28 21.96
N ILE A 121 -3.67 7.48 20.90
CA ILE A 121 -4.77 6.58 20.50
C ILE A 121 -4.38 5.10 20.66
N ARG A 122 -3.24 4.84 21.33
CA ARG A 122 -2.91 3.51 21.86
C ARG A 122 -4.11 3.01 22.67
N SER A 123 -4.51 1.75 22.42
CA SER A 123 -5.71 1.06 22.95
C SER A 123 -7.06 1.47 22.38
N ALA A 124 -7.14 1.90 21.11
CA ALA A 124 -8.43 2.02 20.43
C ALA A 124 -9.16 0.66 20.39
N SER A 125 -10.42 0.67 20.78
CA SER A 125 -11.32 -0.48 20.71
C SER A 125 -12.15 -0.42 19.45
N ASP A 126 -12.56 -1.59 18.94
CA ASP A 126 -13.53 -1.69 17.85
C ASP A 126 -14.90 -1.20 18.33
N ILE A 127 -15.70 -0.66 17.42
CA ILE A 127 -17.00 -0.02 17.70
C ILE A 127 -17.94 -0.99 18.41
N LYS A 128 -17.97 -2.24 17.96
CA LYS A 128 -18.78 -3.32 18.56
C LYS A 128 -18.48 -3.54 20.04
N THR A 129 -17.22 -3.41 20.44
CA THR A 129 -16.80 -3.53 21.84
C THR A 129 -17.09 -2.23 22.59
N ALA A 130 -16.78 -1.08 21.97
CA ALA A 130 -17.01 0.24 22.54
C ALA A 130 -18.48 0.48 22.95
N LYS A 131 -19.44 0.03 22.12
CA LYS A 131 -20.88 0.09 22.43
C LYS A 131 -21.28 -0.67 23.70
N LYS A 132 -20.52 -1.69 24.10
CA LYS A 132 -20.84 -2.56 25.25
C LYS A 132 -20.20 -2.08 26.56
N VAL A 133 -18.99 -1.52 26.48
CA VAL A 133 -18.15 -1.23 27.66
C VAL A 133 -18.65 0.00 28.43
N GLY A 134 -19.32 0.95 27.76
CA GLY A 134 -19.77 2.19 28.38
C GLY A 134 -18.60 3.10 28.84
N GLY A 135 -18.90 4.36 29.15
CA GLY A 135 -17.89 5.33 29.59
C GLY A 135 -17.01 5.89 28.46
N THR A 136 -15.79 6.31 28.80
CA THR A 136 -14.85 6.92 27.85
C THR A 136 -14.07 5.85 27.09
N VAL A 137 -14.24 5.84 25.77
CA VAL A 137 -13.59 4.89 24.87
C VAL A 137 -12.83 5.63 23.78
N LYS A 138 -11.76 5.02 23.29
CA LYS A 138 -11.04 5.47 22.10
C LYS A 138 -11.40 4.53 20.96
N LEU A 139 -11.71 5.07 19.80
CA LEU A 139 -12.10 4.30 18.62
C LEU A 139 -11.45 4.88 17.37
N VAL A 140 -11.29 4.03 16.36
CA VAL A 140 -10.84 4.41 15.03
C VAL A 140 -11.83 3.84 14.03
N GLY A 141 -12.45 4.72 13.24
CA GLY A 141 -13.42 4.40 12.20
C GLY A 141 -13.22 5.29 10.98
N MET A 142 -13.73 4.86 9.83
CA MET A 142 -13.87 5.71 8.65
C MET A 142 -15.13 6.55 8.78
N VAL A 143 -15.08 7.80 8.32
CA VAL A 143 -16.27 8.66 8.26
C VAL A 143 -17.07 8.31 7.02
N THR A 144 -18.32 7.90 7.21
CA THR A 144 -19.26 7.55 6.13
C THR A 144 -20.18 8.72 5.79
N ASP A 145 -20.56 9.53 6.79
CA ASP A 145 -21.41 10.71 6.58
C ASP A 145 -21.06 11.83 7.57
N ILE A 146 -21.29 13.08 7.13
CA ILE A 146 -21.12 14.30 7.93
C ILE A 146 -22.35 15.18 7.69
N ALA A 147 -23.11 15.43 8.76
CA ALA A 147 -24.28 16.30 8.74
C ALA A 147 -24.18 17.39 9.81
N GLU A 148 -24.74 18.55 9.53
CA GLU A 148 -24.86 19.62 10.52
C GLU A 148 -26.19 19.50 11.27
N THR A 149 -26.13 19.57 12.59
CA THR A 149 -27.33 19.57 13.44
C THR A 149 -27.95 20.96 13.48
N ARG A 150 -29.22 21.06 13.89
CA ARG A 150 -29.91 22.35 14.07
C ARG A 150 -29.20 23.30 15.03
N ASN A 151 -28.37 22.77 15.93
CA ASN A 151 -27.63 23.52 16.94
C ASN A 151 -26.20 23.86 16.51
N GLY A 152 -25.80 23.58 15.27
CA GLY A 152 -24.46 23.87 14.74
C GLY A 152 -23.38 22.83 15.06
N HIS A 153 -23.69 21.76 15.80
CA HIS A 153 -22.78 20.62 15.99
C HIS A 153 -22.72 19.76 14.73
N LYS A 154 -21.62 19.02 14.53
CA LYS A 154 -21.49 18.05 13.44
C LYS A 154 -21.85 16.66 13.94
N ARG A 155 -22.83 16.05 13.29
CA ARG A 155 -23.11 14.61 13.40
C ARG A 155 -22.22 13.88 12.41
N LEU A 156 -21.45 12.93 12.91
CA LEU A 156 -20.59 12.04 12.14
C LEU A 156 -21.15 10.62 12.23
N ILE A 157 -21.17 9.91 11.12
CA ILE A 157 -21.36 8.45 11.11
C ILE A 157 -19.99 7.82 10.88
N LEU A 158 -19.55 7.03 11.85
CA LEU A 158 -18.26 6.34 11.83
C LEU A 158 -18.47 4.84 11.65
N GLU A 159 -17.69 4.20 10.79
CA GLU A 159 -17.74 2.76 10.50
C GLU A 159 -16.36 2.11 10.66
N ASP A 160 -16.34 0.90 11.22
CA ASP A 160 -15.20 -0.02 11.18
C ASP A 160 -15.52 -1.26 10.33
N LEU A 161 -14.77 -2.35 10.50
CA LEU A 161 -15.01 -3.58 9.74
C LEU A 161 -16.31 -4.31 10.08
N ASP A 162 -16.85 -4.07 11.28
CA ASP A 162 -17.92 -4.89 11.84
C ASP A 162 -19.17 -4.07 12.17
N GLU A 163 -19.04 -2.77 12.48
CA GLU A 163 -20.14 -1.97 13.02
C GLU A 163 -20.00 -0.46 12.76
N SER A 164 -21.11 0.28 12.94
CA SER A 164 -21.19 1.73 12.81
C SER A 164 -21.59 2.42 14.11
N ILE A 165 -21.19 3.68 14.31
CA ILE A 165 -21.59 4.51 15.45
C ILE A 165 -21.81 5.97 15.04
N ASP A 166 -22.83 6.58 15.63
CA ASP A 166 -23.09 8.01 15.51
C ASP A 166 -22.29 8.78 16.57
N ALA A 167 -21.55 9.79 16.14
CA ALA A 167 -20.84 10.72 17.02
C ALA A 167 -21.32 12.16 16.77
N ILE A 168 -21.33 12.98 17.82
CA ILE A 168 -21.61 14.41 17.73
C ILE A 168 -20.36 15.14 18.22
N ILE A 169 -19.88 16.10 17.42
CA ILE A 169 -18.74 16.97 17.74
C ILE A 169 -19.09 18.45 17.60
#